data_AF-A0A2V8QQI0-F1
#
_entry.id   AF-A0A2V8QQI0-F1
#
_cell.length_a   1.000
_cell.length_b   1.000
_cell.length_c   1.000
_cell.angle_alpha   90.00
_cell.angle_beta   90.00
_cell.angle_gamma   90.00
#
_symmetry.space_group_name_H-M   'P 1'
#
loop_
_entity.id
_entity.type
_entity.pdbx_description
1 polymer ?
#
loop_
_entity_poly.entity_id
_entity_poly.type
_entity_poly.pdbx_seq_one_letter_code
_entity_poly.pdbx_strand_id
1 'polypeptide(L)' 'VVEAIPLRRIATADDVALAVLFLASDWARHITGEILNVNGGSVLCG' A
#
# COMPACT_ATOMS: atom_id res chain seq x y z
N VAL A 1 -15.46 -3.36 11.00
CA VAL A 1 -14.12 -3.57 10.36
C VAL A 1 -13.77 -2.35 9.52
N VAL A 2 -14.66 -1.93 8.61
CA VAL A 2 -14.48 -0.73 7.77
C VAL A 2 -14.24 0.54 8.59
N GLU A 3 -14.86 0.64 9.75
CA GLU A 3 -14.79 1.79 10.66
C GLU A 3 -13.40 1.99 11.26
N ALA A 4 -12.62 0.91 11.38
CA ALA A 4 -11.26 0.92 11.90
C ALA A 4 -10.22 1.25 10.81
N ILE A 5 -10.63 1.28 9.53
CA ILE A 5 -9.77 1.69 8.41
C ILE A 5 -9.89 3.20 8.25
N PRO A 6 -8.81 3.99 8.38
CA PRO A 6 -8.86 5.44 8.18
C PRO A 6 -9.44 5.88 6.83
N LEU A 7 -9.13 5.15 5.74
CA LEU A 7 -9.71 5.41 4.42
C LEU A 7 -11.18 4.95 4.26
N ARG A 8 -11.79 4.36 5.30
CA ARG A 8 -13.21 3.97 5.37
C ARG A 8 -13.67 3.03 4.24
N ARG A 9 -12.76 2.21 3.72
CA ARG A 9 -13.08 1.16 2.74
C ARG A 9 -12.12 -0.01 2.82
N ILE A 10 -12.58 -1.18 2.38
CA ILE A 10 -11.71 -2.33 2.17
C ILE A 10 -10.88 -2.09 0.91
N ALA A 11 -9.61 -2.50 0.94
CA ALA A 11 -8.74 -2.44 -0.22
C ALA A 11 -9.26 -3.37 -1.33
N THR A 12 -9.18 -2.92 -2.57
CA THR A 12 -9.43 -3.74 -3.75
C THR A 12 -8.14 -4.46 -4.15
N ALA A 13 -8.25 -5.42 -5.07
CA ALA A 13 -7.07 -6.04 -5.67
C ALA A 13 -6.17 -5.00 -6.37
N ASP A 14 -6.78 -3.98 -6.98
CA ASP A 14 -6.06 -2.93 -7.70
C ASP A 14 -5.22 -2.05 -6.76
N ASP A 15 -5.67 -1.79 -5.52
CA ASP A 15 -4.88 -1.02 -4.55
C ASP A 15 -3.51 -1.67 -4.30
N VAL A 16 -3.47 -3.01 -4.24
CA VAL A 16 -2.24 -3.78 -4.07
C VAL A 16 -1.48 -3.89 -5.39
N ALA A 17 -2.17 -4.25 -6.48
CA ALA A 17 -1.55 -4.48 -7.78
C ALA A 17 -0.85 -3.22 -8.32
N LEU A 18 -1.47 -2.05 -8.18
CA LEU A 18 -0.89 -0.79 -8.64
C LEU A 18 0.30 -0.33 -7.78
N ALA A 19 0.28 -0.61 -6.47
CA ALA A 19 1.44 -0.36 -5.60
C ALA A 19 2.62 -1.26 -5.98
N VAL A 20 2.36 -2.54 -6.27
CA VAL A 20 3.38 -3.47 -6.78
C VAL A 20 3.89 -3.01 -8.16
N LEU A 21 3.01 -2.60 -9.05
CA LEU A 21 3.38 -2.08 -10.37
C LEU A 21 4.28 -0.85 -10.26
N PHE A 22 3.98 0.07 -9.35
CA PHE A 22 4.85 1.21 -9.06
C PHE A 22 6.26 0.73 -8.64
N LEU A 23 6.35 -0.19 -7.69
CA LEU A 23 7.64 -0.73 -7.22
C LEU A 23 8.41 -1.49 -8.31
N ALA A 24 7.71 -2.13 -9.25
CA ALA A 24 8.31 -2.82 -10.38
C ALA A 24 8.70 -1.89 -11.54
N SER A 25 8.27 -0.63 -11.52
CA SER A 25 8.53 0.35 -12.57
C SER A 25 9.85 1.10 -12.37
N ASP A 26 10.30 1.79 -13.41
CA ASP A 26 11.48 2.67 -13.37
C ASP A 26 11.33 3.83 -12.37
N TRP A 27 10.10 4.16 -11.95
CA TRP A 27 9.84 5.21 -10.96
C TRP A 27 10.38 4.86 -9.57
N ALA A 28 10.53 3.57 -9.26
CA ALA A 28 11.00 3.10 -7.97
C ALA A 28 12.50 2.69 -7.97
N ARG A 29 13.28 3.05 -9.00
CA ARG A 29 14.68 2.61 -9.19
C ARG A 29 15.68 2.93 -8.07
N HIS A 30 15.28 3.69 -7.06
CA HIS A 30 16.11 4.02 -5.89
C HIS A 30 15.45 3.63 -4.56
N ILE A 31 14.42 2.79 -4.61
CA ILE A 31 13.71 2.26 -3.43
C ILE A 31 14.12 0.78 -3.29
N THR A 32 14.76 0.44 -2.18
CA THR A 32 15.19 -0.94 -1.89
C THR A 32 15.28 -1.14 -0.38
N GLY A 33 15.00 -2.35 0.10
CA GLY A 33 15.06 -2.68 1.54
C GLY A 33 13.87 -2.17 2.37
N GLU A 34 12.86 -1.59 1.72
CA GLU A 34 11.71 -0.99 2.38
C GLU A 34 10.49 -1.94 2.41
N ILE A 35 9.64 -1.76 3.43
CA ILE A 35 8.34 -2.43 3.53
C ILE A 35 7.24 -1.41 3.21
N LEU A 36 6.56 -1.58 2.07
CA LEU A 36 5.42 -0.76 1.70
C LEU A 36 4.11 -1.38 2.20
N ASN A 37 3.47 -0.72 3.16
CA ASN A 37 2.18 -1.16 3.70
C ASN A 37 1.01 -0.60 2.90
N VAL A 38 0.24 -1.49 2.26
CA VAL A 38 -0.98 -1.15 1.51
C VAL A 38 -2.21 -1.59 2.32
N ASN A 39 -2.57 -0.82 3.35
CA ASN A 39 -3.57 -1.25 4.34
C ASN A 39 -4.64 -0.19 4.66
N GLY A 40 -4.67 0.91 3.91
CA GLY A 40 -5.60 2.03 4.13
C GLY A 40 -5.46 2.72 5.50
N GLY A 41 -4.32 2.54 6.18
CA GLY A 41 -4.02 3.09 7.50
C GLY A 41 -4.47 2.22 8.68
N SER A 42 -4.89 0.98 8.43
CA SER A 42 -5.46 0.11 9.48
C SER A 42 -4.46 -0.29 10.58
N VAL A 43 -3.16 -0.20 10.26
CA VAL A 43 -2.05 -0.44 11.21
C VAL A 43 -1.06 0.70 11.02
N LEU A 44 -0.58 1.26 12.13
CA LEU A 44 0.56 2.18 12.12
C LEU A 44 1.83 1.37 11.84
N CYS A 45 2.53 1.75 10.78
CA CYS A 45 3.76 1.10 10.35
C CYS A 45 4.88 2.14 10.41
N GLY A 46 5.88 1.88 11.23
CA GLY A 46 6.94 2.82 11.61
C GLY A 46 7.37 2.56 13.06
#